data_AF-A0A958LV36-F1
#
_entry.id   AF-A0A958LV36-F1
#
_cell.length_a   1.000
_cell.length_b   1.000
_cell.length_c   1.000
_cell.angle_alpha   90.00
_cell.angle_beta   90.00
_cell.angle_gamma   90.00
#
_symmetry.space_group_name_H-M   'P 1'
#
loop_
_entity.id
_entity.type
_entity.pdbx_description
1 polymer ?
#
loop_
_entity_poly.entity_id
_entity_poly.type
_entity_poly.pdbx_seq_one_letter_code
_entity_poly.pdbx_strand_id
1 'polypeptide(L)'
;MVFKLNSYIKRVFFLCGYFFSVFMLLVSCQSVPAPVEEWTIARAAMNAAKSVQAARYSPGYWHQAEDAYRKARVLMKDNSYEEARRQFEIARKAAEKAENSARIKRQENGEIL
;
A
#
# COMPACT_ATOMS: atom_id res chain seq x y z
N MET A 1 -46.54 19.85 42.19
CA MET A 1 -45.46 20.36 41.32
C MET A 1 -44.49 19.24 40.84
N VAL A 2 -44.91 17.96 40.78
CA VAL A 2 -44.03 16.80 40.50
C VAL A 2 -44.09 16.33 39.04
N PHE A 3 -45.21 16.57 38.33
CA PHE A 3 -45.42 16.08 36.95
C PHE A 3 -44.54 16.74 35.87
N LYS A 4 -44.10 17.99 36.06
CA LYS A 4 -43.27 18.70 35.07
C LYS A 4 -41.81 18.20 35.03
N LEU A 5 -41.28 17.69 36.14
CA LEU A 5 -39.90 17.22 36.25
C LEU A 5 -39.67 15.93 35.44
N ASN A 6 -40.64 15.01 35.46
CA ASN A 6 -40.60 13.74 34.71
C ASN A 6 -40.69 13.96 33.19
N SER A 7 -41.40 15.00 32.74
CA SER A 7 -41.51 15.36 31.31
C SER A 7 -40.22 15.98 30.77
N TYR A 8 -39.51 16.78 31.58
CA TYR A 8 -38.18 17.33 31.21
C TYR A 8 -37.11 16.24 31.15
N ILE A 9 -37.06 15.33 32.12
CA ILE A 9 -36.08 14.23 32.15
C ILE A 9 -36.28 13.29 30.95
N LYS A 10 -37.53 12.96 30.59
CA LYS A 10 -37.83 12.16 29.40
C LYS A 10 -37.42 12.86 28.10
N ARG A 11 -37.62 14.18 27.99
CA ARG A 11 -37.19 14.98 26.83
C ARG A 11 -35.67 15.06 26.71
N VAL A 12 -34.96 15.21 27.82
CA VAL A 12 -33.48 15.22 27.85
C VAL A 12 -32.93 13.84 27.48
N PHE A 13 -33.52 12.75 27.97
CA PHE A 13 -33.15 11.38 27.54
C PHE A 13 -33.43 11.15 26.05
N PHE A 14 -34.56 11.64 25.52
CA PHE A 14 -34.89 11.53 24.09
C PHE A 14 -33.95 12.38 23.21
N LEU A 15 -33.60 13.59 23.66
CA LEU A 15 -32.66 14.49 22.98
C LEU A 15 -31.23 13.94 23.00
N CYS A 16 -30.75 13.43 24.12
CA CYS A 16 -29.43 12.78 24.21
C CYS A 16 -29.38 11.49 23.38
N GLY A 17 -30.46 10.68 23.39
CA GLY A 17 -30.54 9.47 22.55
C GLY A 17 -30.53 9.79 21.06
N TYR A 18 -31.22 10.86 20.65
CA TYR A 18 -31.21 11.35 19.27
C TYR A 18 -29.82 11.87 18.87
N PHE A 19 -29.15 12.63 19.75
CA PHE A 19 -27.80 13.13 19.50
C PHE A 19 -26.76 11.99 19.38
N PHE A 20 -26.89 10.94 20.21
CA PHE A 20 -26.04 9.75 20.15
C PHE A 20 -26.28 8.93 18.87
N SER A 21 -27.53 8.82 18.42
CA SER A 21 -27.89 8.17 17.16
C SER A 21 -27.32 8.89 15.93
N VAL A 22 -27.28 10.23 15.94
CA VAL A 22 -26.73 11.01 14.82
C VAL A 22 -25.19 10.91 14.78
N PHE A 23 -24.53 10.82 15.93
CA PHE A 23 -23.08 10.67 16.02
C PHE A 23 -22.56 9.35 15.43
N MET A 24 -23.31 8.25 15.58
CA MET A 24 -22.97 6.94 15.00
C MET A 24 -23.00 6.92 13.47
N LEU A 25 -23.77 7.81 12.81
CA LEU A 25 -23.87 7.86 11.35
C LEU A 25 -22.68 8.52 10.65
N LEU A 26 -21.77 9.17 11.40
CA LEU A 26 -20.62 9.90 10.84
C LEU A 26 -19.33 9.03 10.75
N VAL A 27 -19.36 7.77 11.19
CA VAL A 27 -18.13 6.95 11.37
C VAL A 27 -17.80 6.06 10.16
N SER A 28 -18.51 6.15 9.04
CA SER A 28 -18.46 5.09 8.01
C SER A 28 -17.58 5.33 6.77
N CYS A 29 -16.74 6.37 6.70
CA CYS A 29 -15.90 6.61 5.51
C CYS A 29 -14.43 6.26 5.76
N GLN A 30 -14.10 4.97 5.89
CA GLN A 30 -12.71 4.50 5.86
C GLN A 30 -12.37 4.05 4.43
N SER A 31 -11.81 4.97 3.63
CA SER A 31 -11.28 4.63 2.30
C SER A 31 -9.87 4.07 2.42
N VAL A 32 -9.53 3.09 1.57
CA VAL A 32 -8.15 2.56 1.49
C VAL A 32 -7.27 3.65 0.86
N PRO A 33 -6.22 4.13 1.55
CA PRO A 33 -5.35 5.16 0.99
C PRO A 33 -4.44 4.58 -0.10
N ALA A 34 -3.97 5.45 -1.00
CA ALA A 34 -3.02 5.06 -2.03
C ALA A 34 -1.69 4.56 -1.40
N PRO A 35 -1.12 3.43 -1.86
CA PRO A 35 0.10 2.82 -1.31
C PRO A 35 1.37 3.55 -1.79
N VAL A 36 1.52 4.82 -1.39
CA VAL A 36 2.64 5.67 -1.82
C VAL A 36 3.96 5.15 -1.28
N GLU A 37 3.98 4.65 -0.04
CA GLU A 37 5.18 4.11 0.59
C GLU A 37 5.67 2.84 -0.13
N GLU A 38 4.77 1.91 -0.43
CA GLU A 38 5.14 0.67 -1.12
C GLU A 38 5.60 0.97 -2.54
N TRP A 39 5.00 1.96 -3.20
CA TRP A 39 5.46 2.44 -4.50
C TRP A 39 6.87 3.03 -4.44
N THR A 40 7.19 3.87 -3.45
CA THR A 40 8.51 4.51 -3.33
C THR A 40 9.60 3.49 -3.01
N ILE A 41 9.33 2.55 -2.11
CA ILE A 41 10.27 1.47 -1.77
C ILE A 41 10.49 0.55 -2.98
N ALA A 42 9.42 0.12 -3.66
CA ALA A 42 9.55 -0.71 -4.86
C ALA A 42 10.33 0.01 -5.97
N ARG A 43 10.11 1.32 -6.15
CA ARG A 43 10.87 2.14 -7.10
C ARG A 43 12.36 2.17 -6.75
N ALA A 44 12.70 2.35 -5.48
CA ALA A 44 14.10 2.34 -5.03
C ALA A 44 14.77 0.98 -5.32
N ALA A 45 14.09 -0.12 -5.01
CA ALA A 45 14.57 -1.47 -5.32
C ALA A 45 14.76 -1.71 -6.84
N MET A 46 13.81 -1.27 -7.67
CA MET A 46 13.95 -1.35 -9.14
C MET A 46 15.17 -0.58 -9.64
N ASN A 47 15.44 0.60 -9.08
CA ASN A 47 16.62 1.40 -9.44
C ASN A 47 17.93 0.74 -9.00
N ALA A 48 17.95 0.13 -7.81
CA ALA A 48 19.11 -0.60 -7.31
C ALA A 48 19.41 -1.85 -8.14
N ALA A 49 18.39 -2.64 -8.48
CA ALA A 49 18.54 -3.76 -9.40
C ALA A 49 19.02 -3.31 -10.80
N LYS A 50 18.52 -2.18 -11.29
CA LYS A 50 18.95 -1.61 -12.57
C LYS A 50 20.43 -1.18 -12.56
N SER A 51 20.91 -0.58 -11.46
CA SER A 51 22.28 -0.08 -11.37
C SER A 51 23.33 -1.20 -11.44
N VAL A 52 22.97 -2.40 -11.00
CA VAL A 52 23.84 -3.59 -11.11
C VAL A 52 23.63 -4.39 -12.41
N GLN A 53 22.90 -3.82 -13.37
CA GLN A 53 22.58 -4.46 -14.65
C GLN A 53 21.82 -5.78 -14.49
N ALA A 54 20.86 -5.84 -13.55
CA ALA A 54 20.10 -7.07 -13.27
C ALA A 54 19.39 -7.65 -14.50
N ALA A 55 18.99 -6.85 -15.49
CA ALA A 55 18.44 -7.36 -16.74
C ALA A 55 19.40 -8.31 -17.49
N ARG A 56 20.73 -8.08 -17.40
CA ARG A 56 21.75 -8.91 -18.04
C ARG A 56 22.08 -10.15 -17.20
N TYR A 57 22.32 -9.95 -15.90
CA TYR A 57 22.84 -11.02 -15.04
C TYR A 57 21.72 -11.83 -14.36
N SER A 58 20.53 -11.26 -14.17
CA SER A 58 19.40 -11.88 -13.51
C SER A 58 18.06 -11.63 -14.24
N PRO A 59 17.95 -12.01 -15.53
CA PRO A 59 16.80 -11.66 -16.37
C PRO A 59 15.46 -12.19 -15.83
N GLY A 60 15.44 -13.39 -15.22
CA GLY A 60 14.21 -13.98 -14.69
C GLY A 60 13.59 -13.15 -13.56
N TYR A 61 14.38 -12.84 -12.53
CA TYR A 61 13.91 -12.00 -11.42
C TYR A 61 13.67 -10.56 -11.86
N TRP A 62 14.49 -10.02 -12.76
CA TRP A 62 14.29 -8.70 -13.33
C TRP A 62 12.94 -8.57 -14.05
N HIS A 63 12.62 -9.53 -14.92
CA HIS A 63 11.36 -9.53 -15.67
C HIS A 63 10.16 -9.63 -14.73
N GLN A 64 10.22 -10.52 -13.72
CA GLN A 64 9.18 -10.61 -12.70
C GLN A 64 8.97 -9.28 -11.95
N ALA A 65 10.06 -8.60 -11.61
CA ALA A 65 10.01 -7.31 -10.93
C ALA A 65 9.37 -6.22 -11.82
N GLU A 66 9.79 -6.14 -13.08
CA GLU A 66 9.29 -5.17 -14.06
C GLU A 66 7.80 -5.37 -14.37
N ASP A 67 7.37 -6.61 -14.55
CA ASP A 67 5.96 -6.93 -14.80
C ASP A 67 5.07 -6.59 -13.60
N ALA A 68 5.47 -6.98 -12.40
CA ALA A 68 4.74 -6.65 -11.19
C ALA A 68 4.69 -5.13 -10.95
N TYR A 69 5.81 -4.43 -11.16
CA TYR A 69 5.87 -2.97 -11.02
C TYR A 69 4.96 -2.26 -12.03
N ARG A 70 4.99 -2.69 -13.30
CA ARG A 70 4.11 -2.17 -14.36
C ARG A 70 2.65 -2.42 -14.03
N LYS A 71 2.28 -3.62 -13.58
CA LYS A 71 0.91 -3.96 -13.17
C LYS A 71 0.46 -3.10 -11.99
N ALA A 72 1.31 -2.94 -10.97
CA ALA A 72 1.03 -2.06 -9.82
C ALA A 72 0.74 -0.61 -10.24
N ARG A 73 1.47 -0.09 -11.22
CA ARG A 73 1.28 1.26 -11.77
C ARG A 73 -0.04 1.44 -12.52
N VAL A 74 -0.55 0.38 -13.16
CA VAL A 74 -1.89 0.38 -13.77
C VAL A 74 -2.94 0.39 -12.67
N LEU A 75 -2.83 -0.51 -11.68
CA LEU A 75 -3.76 -0.59 -10.54
C LEU A 75 -3.82 0.71 -9.72
N MET A 76 -2.70 1.43 -9.59
CA MET A 76 -2.67 2.77 -8.99
C MET A 76 -3.54 3.79 -9.75
N LYS A 77 -3.59 3.71 -11.10
CA LYS A 77 -4.42 4.60 -11.92
C LYS A 77 -5.90 4.23 -11.82
N ASP A 78 -6.18 2.94 -11.66
CA ASP A 78 -7.54 2.40 -11.55
C ASP A 78 -8.12 2.53 -10.12
N ASN A 79 -7.38 3.13 -9.18
CA ASN A 79 -7.70 3.22 -7.75
C ASN A 79 -7.83 1.86 -7.04
N SER A 80 -7.33 0.78 -7.65
CA SER A 80 -7.27 -0.57 -7.04
C SER A 80 -6.08 -0.66 -6.08
N TYR A 81 -6.11 0.12 -5.01
CA TYR A 81 -4.97 0.38 -4.13
C TYR A 81 -4.46 -0.86 -3.38
N GLU A 82 -5.35 -1.73 -2.91
CA GLU A 82 -4.95 -2.94 -2.20
C GLU A 82 -4.26 -3.96 -3.12
N GLU A 83 -4.69 -4.04 -4.37
CA GLU A 83 -4.02 -4.84 -5.39
C GLU A 83 -2.69 -4.22 -5.82
N ALA A 84 -2.66 -2.89 -5.97
CA ALA A 84 -1.44 -2.15 -6.29
C ALA A 84 -0.38 -2.37 -5.21
N ARG A 85 -0.75 -2.29 -3.92
CA ARG A 85 0.12 -2.58 -2.78
C ARG A 85 0.76 -3.96 -2.89
N ARG A 86 -0.04 -4.99 -3.11
CA ARG A 86 0.45 -6.38 -3.27
C ARG A 86 1.41 -6.51 -4.46
N GLN A 87 1.10 -5.87 -5.58
CA GLN A 87 1.98 -5.90 -6.76
C GLN A 87 3.30 -5.13 -6.54
N PHE A 88 3.28 -4.01 -5.82
CA PHE A 88 4.52 -3.31 -5.43
C PHE A 88 5.38 -4.15 -4.50
N GLU A 89 4.78 -4.89 -3.57
CA GLU A 89 5.54 -5.79 -2.69
C GLU A 89 6.21 -6.93 -3.48
N ILE A 90 5.49 -7.52 -4.44
CA ILE A 90 6.06 -8.53 -5.35
C ILE A 90 7.21 -7.93 -6.16
N ALA A 91 7.01 -6.73 -6.73
CA ALA A 91 8.03 -6.02 -7.49
C ALA A 91 9.29 -5.76 -6.66
N ARG A 92 9.13 -5.27 -5.42
CA ARG A 92 10.24 -5.04 -4.49
C ARG A 92 11.03 -6.33 -4.24
N LYS A 93 10.35 -7.40 -3.82
CA LYS A 93 11.02 -8.68 -3.47
C LYS A 93 11.74 -9.28 -4.69
N ALA A 94 11.15 -9.19 -5.87
CA ALA A 94 11.78 -9.67 -7.10
C ALA A 94 12.99 -8.80 -7.50
N ALA A 95 12.89 -7.48 -7.37
CA ALA A 95 13.99 -6.56 -7.65
C ALA A 95 15.18 -6.78 -6.70
N GLU A 96 14.94 -6.92 -5.40
CA GLU A 96 16.00 -7.23 -4.41
C GLU A 96 16.71 -8.55 -4.73
N LYS A 97 15.96 -9.59 -5.12
CA LYS A 97 16.54 -10.86 -5.59
C LYS A 97 17.33 -10.68 -6.88
N ALA A 98 16.82 -9.89 -7.83
CA ALA A 98 17.48 -9.59 -9.08
C ALA A 98 18.81 -8.85 -8.85
N GLU A 99 18.80 -7.88 -7.95
CA GLU A 99 20.00 -7.13 -7.54
C GLU A 99 21.04 -8.06 -6.93
N ASN A 100 20.68 -8.82 -5.90
CA ASN A 100 21.62 -9.69 -5.19
C ASN A 100 22.23 -10.75 -6.11
N SER A 101 21.40 -11.41 -6.90
CA SER A 101 21.88 -12.42 -7.86
C SER A 101 22.74 -11.82 -8.97
N ALA A 102 22.46 -10.60 -9.41
CA ALA A 102 23.30 -9.89 -10.37
C ALA A 102 24.66 -9.52 -9.77
N ARG A 103 24.71 -9.04 -8.51
CA ARG A 103 25.96 -8.75 -7.79
C ARG A 103 26.85 -9.99 -7.70
N ILE A 104 26.29 -11.13 -7.30
CA ILE A 104 27.02 -12.39 -7.18
C ILE A 104 27.61 -12.82 -8.53
N LYS A 105 26.79 -12.87 -9.58
CA LYS A 105 27.26 -13.26 -10.92
C LYS A 105 28.33 -12.34 -11.49
N ARG A 106 28.23 -11.04 -11.19
CA ARG A 106 29.25 -10.06 -11.58
C ARG A 106 30.57 -10.30 -10.86
N GLN A 107 30.53 -10.60 -9.57
CA GLN A 107 31.71 -10.99 -8.80
C GLN A 107 32.34 -12.28 -9.35
N GLU A 108 31.53 -13.30 -9.68
CA GLU A 108 31.99 -14.55 -10.30
C GLU A 108 32.68 -14.31 -11.66
N ASN A 109 32.18 -13.35 -12.44
CA ASN A 109 32.75 -12.97 -13.73
C ASN A 109 33.95 -12.00 -13.63
N GLY A 110 34.37 -11.61 -12.42
CA GLY A 110 35.44 -10.63 -12.21
C GLY A 110 35.05 -9.18 -12.52
N GLU A 111 33.77 -8.90 -12.74
CA GLU A 111 33.22 -7.56 -12.99
C GLU A 111 32.82 -6.89 -11.67
N ILE A 112 33.80 -6.37 -10.94
CA ILE A 112 33.60 -5.73 -9.64
C ILE A 112 32.80 -4.41 -9.82
N LEU A 113 31.87 -4.15 -8.89
CA LEU A 113 31.04 -2.94 -8.83
C LEU A 113 31.78 -1.77 -8.17
#